data_AF-B5I0U1-F1
#
_entry.id   AF-B5I0U1-F1
#
_cell.length_a   1.000
_cell.length_b   1.000
_cell.length_c   1.000
_cell.angle_alpha   90.00
_cell.angle_beta   90.00
_cell.angle_gamma   90.00
#
_symmetry.space_group_name_H-M   'P 1'
#
loop_
_entity.id
_entity.type
_entity.pdbx_description
1 polymer ?
#
loop_
_entity_poly.entity_id
_entity_poly.type
_entity_poly.pdbx_seq_one_letter_code
_entity_poly.pdbx_strand_id
1 'polypeptide(L)'
;MPPRQPLPRTVPPFHNETLDSFLHRLAAANHLPADQLLPLLAIRRTRKTPASALLEPLAVAAGVRQRALELALPEFLDANATDMPGTIGRPRSTLHTAIQRPACRRCTHAAGITMTVTCWTTHDRNVCLRHRLWIGNGIANADEQVDVSRLPDTLRAQRHHRNLVARHGRRWVRNAYPDARKMYFAWLQQSADPFDLLDTARHILTDGTGNLPSPDLTLTMVFHPQVVTLAGLLAGREWERRAVATGHVAWLVEQITARNILLGYVPKERTDPLIQWVEQHFSIHKFVAFHRSPTIYDAFFPRETIPPPRQPNETDAETRWSPFHPYYRY
;
A
#
# COMPACT_ATOMS: atom_id res chain seq x y z
N MET A 1 18.80 33.38 -9.90
CA MET A 1 18.26 33.77 -8.58
C MET A 1 16.95 33.04 -8.36
N PRO A 2 16.64 32.59 -7.14
CA PRO A 2 15.37 31.92 -6.86
C PRO A 2 14.20 32.88 -7.10
N PRO A 3 13.00 32.37 -7.40
CA PRO A 3 11.81 33.17 -7.60
C PRO A 3 11.51 33.95 -6.33
N ARG A 4 11.25 35.25 -6.48
CA ARG A 4 10.86 36.14 -5.38
C ARG A 4 9.35 36.38 -5.34
N GLN A 5 8.65 35.91 -6.36
CA GLN A 5 7.21 36.07 -6.56
C GLN A 5 6.64 34.80 -7.22
N PRO A 6 5.33 34.57 -7.10
CA PRO A 6 4.64 33.49 -7.80
C PRO A 6 4.79 33.59 -9.32
N LEU A 7 4.75 32.43 -9.98
CA LEU A 7 4.59 32.35 -11.42
C LEU A 7 3.21 32.89 -11.84
N PRO A 8 3.06 33.37 -13.09
CA PRO A 8 1.80 33.95 -13.57
C PRO A 8 0.57 33.04 -13.41
N ARG A 9 0.74 31.72 -13.56
CA ARG A 9 -0.32 30.72 -13.36
C ARG A 9 0.07 29.77 -12.22
N THR A 10 -0.71 29.81 -11.14
CA THR A 10 -0.54 28.89 -10.03
C THR A 10 -1.41 27.64 -10.22
N VAL A 11 -0.98 26.51 -9.64
CA VAL A 11 -1.75 25.26 -9.64
C VAL A 11 -1.92 24.76 -8.22
N PRO A 12 -3.11 24.28 -7.82
CA PRO A 12 -3.31 23.72 -6.49
C PRO A 12 -2.57 22.39 -6.36
N PRO A 13 -1.86 22.15 -5.26
CA PRO A 13 -1.24 20.86 -5.00
C PRO A 13 -2.31 19.81 -4.73
N PHE A 14 -2.08 18.57 -5.16
CA PHE A 14 -3.00 17.47 -4.94
C PHE A 14 -2.51 16.51 -3.84
N HIS A 15 -3.43 15.89 -3.10
CA HIS A 15 -3.06 15.07 -1.94
C HIS A 15 -2.27 13.82 -2.37
N ASN A 16 -1.08 13.66 -1.77
CA ASN A 16 -0.09 12.62 -2.09
C ASN A 16 0.46 12.68 -3.53
N GLU A 17 0.33 13.80 -4.20
CA GLU A 17 0.94 14.02 -5.51
C GLU A 17 2.47 13.84 -5.44
N THR A 18 3.06 13.32 -6.52
CA THR A 18 4.52 13.25 -6.62
C THR A 18 5.06 14.65 -6.93
N LEU A 19 6.25 14.96 -6.41
CA LEU A 19 6.94 16.21 -6.72
C LEU A 19 7.11 16.41 -8.23
N ASP A 20 7.38 15.33 -8.95
CA ASP A 20 7.52 15.35 -10.41
C ASP A 20 6.21 15.71 -11.13
N SER A 21 5.08 15.12 -10.72
CA SER A 21 3.74 15.45 -11.24
C SER A 21 3.39 16.92 -11.00
N PHE A 22 3.65 17.41 -9.78
CA PHE A 22 3.37 18.80 -9.42
C PHE A 22 4.21 19.79 -10.25
N LEU A 23 5.52 19.52 -10.42
CA LEU A 23 6.41 20.33 -11.25
C LEU A 23 5.95 20.35 -12.71
N HIS A 24 5.61 19.20 -13.30
CA HIS A 24 5.10 19.14 -14.67
C HIS A 24 3.81 19.94 -14.85
N ARG A 25 2.88 19.85 -13.90
CA ARG A 25 1.63 20.63 -13.94
C ARG A 25 1.87 22.12 -13.80
N LEU A 26 2.76 22.54 -12.90
CA LEU A 26 3.12 23.94 -12.73
C LEU A 26 3.82 24.50 -13.97
N ALA A 27 4.73 23.73 -14.58
CA ALA A 27 5.41 24.12 -15.80
C ALA A 27 4.42 24.25 -16.97
N ALA A 28 3.58 23.24 -17.18
CA ALA A 28 2.56 23.24 -18.24
C ALA A 28 1.58 24.41 -18.11
N ALA A 29 1.11 24.72 -16.89
CA ALA A 29 0.24 25.86 -16.64
C ALA A 29 0.88 27.22 -17.02
N ASN A 30 2.21 27.30 -17.01
CA ASN A 30 2.97 28.48 -17.38
C ASN A 30 3.61 28.38 -18.77
N HIS A 31 3.22 27.40 -19.58
CA HIS A 31 3.78 27.14 -20.92
C HIS A 31 5.31 26.96 -20.93
N LEU A 32 5.84 26.39 -19.86
CA LEU A 32 7.25 26.07 -19.72
C LEU A 32 7.47 24.56 -19.92
N PRO A 33 8.53 24.16 -20.63
CA PRO A 33 9.08 22.82 -20.51
C PRO A 33 9.50 22.51 -19.07
N ALA A 34 9.29 21.29 -18.59
CA ALA A 34 9.56 20.92 -17.19
C ALA A 34 11.05 21.05 -16.82
N ASP A 35 11.95 20.82 -17.77
CA ASP A 35 13.40 21.00 -17.64
C ASP A 35 13.81 22.48 -17.52
N GLN A 36 12.99 23.42 -18.03
CA GLN A 36 13.21 24.86 -17.88
C GLN A 36 12.70 25.43 -16.56
N LEU A 37 11.76 24.75 -15.88
CA LEU A 37 11.26 25.19 -14.58
C LEU A 37 12.33 25.09 -13.48
N LEU A 38 13.12 24.02 -13.46
CA LEU A 38 14.13 23.81 -12.40
C LEU A 38 15.23 24.89 -12.37
N PRO A 39 15.81 25.33 -13.51
CA PRO A 39 16.69 26.50 -13.56
C PRO A 39 16.06 27.78 -13.01
N LEU A 40 14.76 28.02 -13.25
CA LEU A 40 14.05 29.19 -12.73
C LEU A 40 13.92 29.14 -11.20
N LEU A 41 13.83 27.96 -10.61
CA LEU A 41 13.90 27.77 -9.15
C LEU A 41 15.31 27.99 -8.59
N ALA A 42 16.29 28.28 -9.45
CA ALA A 42 17.72 28.41 -9.13
C ALA A 42 18.31 27.16 -8.44
N ILE A 43 17.75 25.98 -8.74
CA ILE A 43 18.21 24.71 -8.19
C ILE A 43 18.77 23.86 -9.30
N ARG A 44 20.06 23.52 -9.18
CA ARG A 44 20.68 22.49 -10.01
C ARG A 44 20.32 21.13 -9.41
N ARG A 45 19.29 20.48 -9.96
CA ARG A 45 18.88 19.14 -9.50
C ARG A 45 19.94 18.12 -9.90
N THR A 46 20.65 17.59 -8.92
CA THR A 46 21.54 16.43 -9.06
C THR A 46 20.90 15.24 -8.34
N ARG A 47 21.40 14.02 -8.57
CA ARG A 47 20.96 12.84 -7.79
C ARG A 47 21.14 13.00 -6.28
N LYS A 48 22.05 13.89 -5.82
CA LYS A 48 22.34 14.14 -4.40
C LYS A 48 21.56 15.31 -3.83
N THR A 49 20.83 16.08 -4.64
CA THR A 49 20.08 17.24 -4.16
C THR A 49 18.87 16.75 -3.36
N PRO A 50 18.77 17.05 -2.05
CA PRO A 50 17.64 16.60 -1.25
C PRO A 50 16.37 17.32 -1.72
N ALA A 51 15.22 16.64 -1.66
CA ALA A 51 13.94 17.23 -2.05
C ALA A 51 13.63 18.50 -1.24
N SER A 52 14.00 18.55 0.04
CA SER A 52 13.82 19.72 0.91
C SER A 52 14.43 21.01 0.35
N ALA A 53 15.49 20.94 -0.47
CA ALA A 53 16.08 22.12 -1.11
C ALA A 53 15.10 22.81 -2.08
N LEU A 54 14.12 22.09 -2.62
CA LEU A 54 13.09 22.62 -3.52
C LEU A 54 11.92 23.27 -2.77
N LEU A 55 11.74 23.01 -1.48
CA LEU A 55 10.51 23.36 -0.77
C LEU A 55 10.21 24.86 -0.79
N GLU A 56 11.15 25.70 -0.37
CA GLU A 56 10.96 27.14 -0.31
C GLU A 56 10.84 27.78 -1.71
N PRO A 57 11.77 27.56 -2.67
CA PRO A 57 11.66 28.14 -4.01
C PRO A 57 10.39 27.69 -4.74
N LEU A 58 9.98 26.43 -4.57
CA LEU A 58 8.76 25.91 -5.18
C LEU A 58 7.51 26.50 -4.54
N ALA A 59 7.49 26.68 -3.21
CA ALA A 59 6.38 27.33 -2.51
C ALA A 59 6.17 28.77 -3.02
N VAL A 60 7.26 29.53 -3.18
CA VAL A 60 7.20 30.88 -3.74
C VAL A 60 6.70 30.85 -5.18
N ALA A 61 7.29 30.01 -6.05
CA ALA A 61 6.89 29.91 -7.46
C ALA A 61 5.42 29.48 -7.63
N ALA A 62 4.94 28.54 -6.82
CA ALA A 62 3.57 28.05 -6.88
C ALA A 62 2.57 28.98 -6.17
N GLY A 63 3.04 30.00 -5.44
CA GLY A 63 2.17 30.91 -4.69
C GLY A 63 1.42 30.23 -3.55
N VAL A 64 2.02 29.21 -2.92
CA VAL A 64 1.42 28.44 -1.81
C VAL A 64 2.31 28.46 -0.58
N ARG A 65 1.74 28.18 0.60
CA ARG A 65 2.53 28.04 1.83
C ARG A 65 3.38 26.76 1.75
N GLN A 66 4.61 26.81 2.26
CA GLN A 66 5.50 25.63 2.33
C GLN A 66 4.80 24.43 3.00
N ARG A 67 4.08 24.68 4.11
CA ARG A 67 3.31 23.66 4.81
C ARG A 67 2.26 22.96 3.94
N ALA A 68 1.66 23.66 2.97
CA ALA A 68 0.71 23.05 2.05
C ALA A 68 1.41 22.06 1.10
N LEU A 69 2.63 22.38 0.65
CA LEU A 69 3.44 21.46 -0.14
C LEU A 69 3.92 20.26 0.67
N GLU A 70 4.36 20.44 1.91
CA GLU A 70 4.74 19.32 2.79
C GLU A 70 3.59 18.32 2.98
N LEU A 71 2.38 18.84 3.21
CA LEU A 71 1.18 18.01 3.42
C LEU A 71 0.62 17.43 2.13
N ALA A 72 0.96 17.98 0.97
CA ALA A 72 0.53 17.46 -0.32
C ALA A 72 1.53 16.48 -0.92
N LEU A 73 2.84 16.75 -0.81
CA LEU A 73 3.93 16.04 -1.51
C LEU A 73 4.75 15.20 -0.51
N PRO A 74 4.61 13.86 -0.51
CA PRO A 74 5.30 12.97 0.42
C PRO A 74 6.84 13.06 0.40
N GLU A 75 7.46 13.49 -0.70
CA GLU A 75 8.91 13.72 -0.81
C GLU A 75 9.46 14.80 0.11
N PHE A 76 8.60 15.70 0.61
CA PHE A 76 8.98 16.72 1.59
C PHE A 76 8.76 16.26 3.03
N LEU A 77 8.14 15.10 3.24
CA LEU A 77 8.01 14.54 4.58
C LEU A 77 9.34 13.93 5.02
N ASP A 78 9.74 14.23 6.25
CA ASP A 78 10.84 13.51 6.92
C ASP A 78 10.48 12.03 7.01
N ALA A 79 11.43 11.17 6.61
CA ALA A 79 11.31 9.73 6.71
C ALA A 79 11.02 9.27 8.16
N ASN A 80 11.43 10.04 9.16
CA ASN A 80 11.24 9.73 10.58
C ASN A 80 9.95 10.31 11.18
N ALA A 81 9.20 11.14 10.44
CA ALA A 81 7.96 11.74 10.91
C ALA A 81 6.77 10.76 10.80
N THR A 82 6.81 9.64 11.53
CA THR A 82 5.76 8.60 11.50
C THR A 82 4.50 8.97 12.28
N ASP A 83 4.63 9.83 13.29
CA ASP A 83 3.57 10.12 14.27
C ASP A 83 3.18 11.60 14.30
N MET A 84 3.63 12.39 13.33
CA MET A 84 3.28 13.81 13.24
C MET A 84 1.86 13.98 12.70
N PRO A 85 1.08 14.95 13.23
CA PRO A 85 -0.23 15.29 12.65
C PRO A 85 -0.10 15.62 11.16
N GLY A 86 -0.87 14.92 10.33
CA GLY A 86 -0.85 15.04 8.87
C GLY A 86 0.14 14.13 8.15
N THR A 87 0.97 13.33 8.84
CA THR A 87 1.83 12.31 8.22
C THR A 87 1.31 10.88 8.43
N ILE A 88 0.42 10.69 9.41
CA ILE A 88 -0.18 9.40 9.73
C ILE A 88 -0.90 8.80 8.51
N GLY A 89 -0.56 7.56 8.17
CA GLY A 89 -1.14 6.81 7.05
C GLY A 89 -0.77 7.34 5.67
N ARG A 90 0.21 8.25 5.57
CA ARG A 90 0.72 8.74 4.28
C ARG A 90 1.77 7.78 3.70
N PRO A 91 1.85 7.68 2.36
CA PRO A 91 2.89 6.91 1.71
C PRO A 91 4.27 7.50 2.03
N ARG A 92 5.29 6.64 2.14
CA ARG A 92 6.69 7.05 2.30
C ARG A 92 7.38 6.91 0.95
N SER A 93 7.70 8.03 0.32
CA SER A 93 8.33 8.08 -1.01
C SER A 93 9.76 7.53 -1.05
N THR A 94 10.44 7.48 0.10
CA THR A 94 11.81 6.98 0.24
C THR A 94 11.92 5.47 0.36
N LEU A 95 10.82 4.75 0.54
CA LEU A 95 10.83 3.29 0.61
C LEU A 95 10.97 2.69 -0.80
N HIS A 96 11.76 1.63 -0.94
CA HIS A 96 11.83 0.86 -2.19
C HIS A 96 10.49 0.22 -2.58
N THR A 97 9.58 0.06 -1.62
CA THR A 97 8.21 -0.42 -1.81
C THR A 97 7.21 0.69 -2.10
N ALA A 98 7.66 1.94 -2.25
CA ALA A 98 6.79 3.05 -2.59
C ALA A 98 6.24 2.88 -4.01
N ILE A 99 4.94 3.07 -4.17
CA ILE A 99 4.23 2.85 -5.43
C ILE A 99 3.69 4.19 -5.91
N GLN A 100 3.86 4.48 -7.18
CA GLN A 100 3.22 5.62 -7.86
C GLN A 100 2.09 5.11 -8.75
N ARG A 101 0.96 5.82 -8.75
CA ARG A 101 -0.21 5.54 -9.59
C ARG A 101 -0.92 6.83 -10.00
N PRO A 102 -1.65 6.85 -11.13
CA PRO A 102 -2.52 7.97 -11.44
C PRO A 102 -3.58 8.13 -10.33
N ALA A 103 -3.83 9.38 -9.95
CA ALA A 103 -4.91 9.75 -9.05
C ALA A 103 -6.26 9.38 -9.67
N CYS A 104 -7.27 9.17 -8.83
CA CYS A 104 -8.64 8.94 -9.30
C CYS A 104 -9.09 10.06 -10.25
N ARG A 105 -9.43 9.73 -11.50
CA ARG A 105 -9.79 10.71 -12.54
C ARG A 105 -10.99 11.58 -12.16
N ARG A 106 -11.94 11.00 -11.41
CA ARG A 106 -13.11 11.74 -10.90
C ARG A 106 -12.74 12.66 -9.74
N CYS A 107 -11.72 12.32 -8.93
CA CYS A 107 -11.21 13.22 -7.89
C CYS A 107 -10.44 14.41 -8.47
N THR A 108 -9.60 14.17 -9.49
CA THR A 108 -8.83 15.24 -10.14
C THR A 108 -9.77 16.19 -10.87
N HIS A 109 -10.74 15.66 -11.61
CA HIS A 109 -11.78 16.47 -12.25
C HIS A 109 -12.58 17.31 -11.23
N ALA A 110 -12.99 16.71 -10.11
CA ALA A 110 -13.69 17.44 -9.04
C ALA A 110 -12.83 18.55 -8.38
N ALA A 111 -11.50 18.46 -8.48
CA ALA A 111 -10.56 19.49 -8.03
C ALA A 111 -10.25 20.53 -9.12
N GLY A 112 -10.91 20.48 -10.28
CA GLY A 112 -10.64 21.36 -11.42
C GLY A 112 -9.32 21.07 -12.13
N ILE A 113 -8.73 19.89 -11.93
CA ILE A 113 -7.46 19.50 -12.53
C ILE A 113 -7.73 18.66 -13.77
N THR A 114 -7.34 19.19 -14.93
CA THR A 114 -7.52 18.55 -16.24
C THR A 114 -6.34 17.66 -16.65
N MET A 115 -5.16 17.90 -16.09
CA MET A 115 -3.96 17.09 -16.33
C MET A 115 -3.95 15.83 -15.45
N THR A 116 -3.31 14.78 -15.92
CA THR A 116 -3.04 13.58 -15.09
C THR A 116 -2.20 13.96 -13.88
N VAL A 117 -2.61 13.47 -12.71
CA VAL A 117 -1.88 13.63 -11.46
C VAL A 117 -1.32 12.29 -11.06
N THR A 118 0.00 12.17 -10.94
CA THR A 118 0.62 10.97 -10.38
C THR A 118 0.75 11.14 -8.88
N CYS A 119 0.28 10.16 -8.12
CA CYS A 119 0.33 10.16 -6.66
C CYS A 119 1.16 8.99 -6.15
N TRP A 120 1.88 9.24 -5.05
CA TRP A 120 2.29 8.14 -4.19
C TRP A 120 1.05 7.49 -3.58
N THR A 121 1.03 6.17 -3.60
CA THR A 121 -0.04 5.36 -3.06
C THR A 121 0.49 4.32 -2.10
N THR A 122 -0.43 3.75 -1.33
CA THR A 122 -0.17 2.67 -0.39
C THR A 122 -0.86 1.39 -0.87
N HIS A 123 -0.36 0.23 -0.46
CA HIS A 123 -0.87 -1.08 -0.89
C HIS A 123 -2.37 -1.29 -0.58
N ASP A 124 -2.88 -0.60 0.44
CA ASP A 124 -4.28 -0.58 0.88
C ASP A 124 -5.15 0.44 0.15
N ARG A 125 -4.67 1.10 -0.90
CA ARG A 125 -5.46 2.04 -1.73
C ARG A 125 -5.60 1.50 -3.16
N ASN A 126 -6.52 0.54 -3.35
CA ASN A 126 -6.80 -0.04 -4.66
C ASN A 126 -8.13 0.43 -5.26
N VAL A 127 -9.06 0.91 -4.43
CA VAL A 127 -10.32 1.48 -4.90
C VAL A 127 -10.53 2.88 -4.32
N CYS A 128 -10.88 3.82 -5.19
CA CYS A 128 -11.43 5.10 -4.77
C CYS A 128 -12.86 4.88 -4.24
N LEU A 129 -13.02 4.73 -2.92
CA LEU A 129 -14.34 4.47 -2.33
C LEU A 129 -15.38 5.58 -2.59
N ARG A 130 -14.93 6.83 -2.81
CA ARG A 130 -15.80 7.97 -3.16
C ARG A 130 -16.42 7.82 -4.54
N HIS A 131 -15.62 7.42 -5.53
CA HIS A 131 -16.02 7.38 -6.94
C HIS A 131 -16.23 5.98 -7.48
N ARG A 132 -16.01 4.96 -6.64
CA ARG A 132 -16.12 3.52 -6.93
C ARG A 132 -15.28 3.11 -8.14
N LEU A 133 -14.09 3.71 -8.27
CA LEU A 133 -13.13 3.40 -9.34
C LEU A 133 -12.01 2.52 -8.81
N TRP A 134 -11.67 1.46 -9.52
CA TRP A 134 -10.41 0.75 -9.32
C TRP A 134 -9.25 1.65 -9.76
N ILE A 135 -8.35 1.93 -8.82
CA ILE A 135 -7.14 2.74 -8.97
C ILE A 135 -5.90 1.95 -8.52
N GLY A 136 -6.07 0.62 -8.43
CA GLY A 136 -5.15 -0.30 -7.78
C GLY A 136 -4.06 -0.79 -8.71
N ASN A 137 -3.57 -2.00 -8.41
CA ASN A 137 -2.60 -2.66 -9.27
C ASN A 137 -3.16 -2.85 -10.70
N GLY A 138 -2.29 -2.76 -11.70
CA GLY A 138 -2.64 -2.86 -13.12
C GLY A 138 -3.08 -1.55 -13.79
N ILE A 139 -3.19 -0.44 -13.04
CA ILE A 139 -3.53 0.87 -13.59
C ILE A 139 -2.25 1.71 -13.78
N ALA A 140 -1.90 1.98 -15.03
CA ALA A 140 -0.82 2.89 -15.42
C ALA A 140 -1.36 4.28 -15.75
N ASN A 141 -2.53 4.36 -16.37
CA ASN A 141 -3.16 5.61 -16.83
C ASN A 141 -4.49 5.90 -16.13
N ALA A 142 -4.87 7.19 -16.05
CA ALA A 142 -6.12 7.59 -15.39
C ALA A 142 -7.37 7.06 -16.14
N ASP A 143 -7.27 6.89 -17.45
CA ASP A 143 -8.34 6.39 -18.30
C ASP A 143 -8.54 4.88 -18.15
N GLU A 144 -7.52 4.12 -17.75
CA GLU A 144 -7.62 2.69 -17.46
C GLU A 144 -8.41 2.38 -16.18
N GLN A 145 -8.71 3.38 -15.35
CA GLN A 145 -9.44 3.16 -14.10
C GLN A 145 -10.85 2.62 -14.38
N VAL A 146 -11.23 1.55 -13.70
CA VAL A 146 -12.46 0.81 -14.00
C VAL A 146 -13.55 1.14 -12.99
N ASP A 147 -14.78 1.34 -13.45
CA ASP A 147 -15.92 1.49 -12.55
C ASP A 147 -16.29 0.13 -11.92
N VAL A 148 -16.05 0.00 -10.62
CA VAL A 148 -16.34 -1.21 -9.83
C VAL A 148 -17.60 -1.07 -9.00
N SER A 149 -18.49 -0.13 -9.33
CA SER A 149 -19.79 0.02 -8.65
C SER A 149 -20.66 -1.24 -8.72
N ARG A 150 -20.48 -2.07 -9.76
CA ARG A 150 -21.15 -3.37 -9.94
C ARG A 150 -20.48 -4.51 -9.18
N LEU A 151 -19.38 -4.26 -8.47
CA LEU A 151 -18.68 -5.24 -7.63
C LEU A 151 -18.74 -4.81 -6.15
N PRO A 152 -19.89 -4.99 -5.47
CA PRO A 152 -20.06 -4.53 -4.08
C PRO A 152 -19.10 -5.22 -3.11
N ASP A 153 -18.72 -6.48 -3.37
CA ASP A 153 -17.71 -7.19 -2.57
C ASP A 153 -16.33 -6.56 -2.68
N THR A 154 -15.92 -6.12 -3.86
CA THR A 154 -14.65 -5.38 -4.04
C THR A 154 -14.65 -4.08 -3.24
N LEU A 155 -15.79 -3.37 -3.16
CA LEU A 155 -15.93 -2.17 -2.32
C LEU A 155 -15.87 -2.50 -0.82
N ARG A 156 -16.50 -3.59 -0.39
CA ARG A 156 -16.43 -4.08 1.01
C ARG A 156 -15.00 -4.49 1.36
N ALA A 157 -14.34 -5.21 0.48
CA ALA A 157 -12.96 -5.65 0.61
C ALA A 157 -12.00 -4.47 0.76
N GLN A 158 -12.17 -3.40 -0.03
CA GLN A 158 -11.36 -2.19 0.13
C GLN A 158 -11.52 -1.54 1.52
N ARG A 159 -12.73 -1.54 2.09
CA ARG A 159 -12.94 -1.05 3.47
C ARG A 159 -12.30 -2.01 4.48
N HIS A 160 -12.48 -3.30 4.28
CA HIS A 160 -11.86 -4.32 5.13
C HIS A 160 -10.34 -4.21 5.14
N HIS A 161 -9.71 -3.98 3.98
CA HIS A 161 -8.27 -3.78 3.85
C HIS A 161 -7.77 -2.60 4.70
N ARG A 162 -8.48 -1.47 4.68
CA ARG A 162 -8.18 -0.32 5.55
C ARG A 162 -8.35 -0.65 7.04
N ASN A 163 -9.36 -1.45 7.39
CA ASN A 163 -9.57 -1.90 8.77
C ASN A 163 -8.49 -2.88 9.23
N LEU A 164 -8.00 -3.76 8.35
CA LEU A 164 -6.86 -4.63 8.65
C LEU A 164 -5.61 -3.80 8.94
N VAL A 165 -5.36 -2.75 8.16
CA VAL A 165 -4.25 -1.82 8.39
C VAL A 165 -4.38 -1.13 9.76
N ALA A 166 -5.59 -0.74 10.16
CA ALA A 166 -5.83 -0.17 11.49
C ALA A 166 -5.68 -1.20 12.63
N ARG A 167 -6.08 -2.46 12.41
CA ARG A 167 -6.07 -3.52 13.43
C ARG A 167 -4.70 -4.17 13.62
N HIS A 168 -4.03 -4.50 12.52
CA HIS A 168 -2.77 -5.25 12.52
C HIS A 168 -1.55 -4.35 12.31
N GLY A 169 -1.76 -3.10 11.90
CA GLY A 169 -0.68 -2.19 11.50
C GLY A 169 -0.33 -2.36 10.01
N ARG A 170 -0.02 -1.23 9.36
CA ARG A 170 0.28 -1.15 7.92
C ARG A 170 1.37 -2.10 7.48
N ARG A 171 2.45 -2.20 8.27
CA ARG A 171 3.62 -3.02 8.00
C ARG A 171 3.29 -4.49 7.78
N TRP A 172 2.46 -5.06 8.66
CA TRP A 172 2.10 -6.48 8.60
C TRP A 172 1.18 -6.76 7.42
N VAL A 173 0.20 -5.89 7.18
CA VAL A 173 -0.72 -6.03 6.05
C VAL A 173 -0.02 -5.80 4.70
N ARG A 174 0.92 -4.85 4.63
CA ARG A 174 1.74 -4.59 3.44
C ARG A 174 2.50 -5.82 2.99
N ASN A 175 3.04 -6.58 3.93
CA ASN A 175 3.81 -7.79 3.63
C ASN A 175 2.87 -8.96 3.31
N ALA A 176 1.77 -9.11 4.06
CA ALA A 176 0.80 -10.17 3.84
C ALA A 176 0.02 -10.04 2.52
N TYR A 177 -0.28 -8.82 2.05
CA TYR A 177 -1.14 -8.61 0.88
C TYR A 177 -0.54 -9.10 -0.45
N PRO A 178 0.73 -8.79 -0.82
CA PRO A 178 1.39 -9.37 -1.99
C PRO A 178 1.48 -10.90 -1.93
N ASP A 179 1.78 -11.45 -0.76
CA ASP A 179 1.88 -12.90 -0.56
C ASP A 179 0.52 -13.58 -0.75
N ALA A 180 -0.52 -13.05 -0.11
CA ALA A 180 -1.89 -13.49 -0.29
C ALA A 180 -2.31 -13.43 -1.76
N ARG A 181 -1.97 -12.35 -2.48
CA ARG A 181 -2.27 -12.22 -3.91
C ARG A 181 -1.56 -13.29 -4.74
N LYS A 182 -0.26 -13.49 -4.50
CA LYS A 182 0.56 -14.49 -5.21
C LYS A 182 0.02 -15.90 -4.97
N MET A 183 -0.24 -16.25 -3.71
CA MET A 183 -0.80 -17.55 -3.32
C MET A 183 -2.16 -17.79 -3.97
N TYR A 184 -3.06 -16.81 -3.87
CA TYR A 184 -4.41 -16.93 -4.40
C TYR A 184 -4.42 -17.12 -5.92
N PHE A 185 -3.60 -16.36 -6.66
CA PHE A 185 -3.52 -16.49 -8.10
C PHE A 185 -2.83 -17.78 -8.54
N ALA A 186 -1.86 -18.29 -7.76
CA ALA A 186 -1.29 -19.61 -7.99
C ALA A 186 -2.33 -20.73 -7.80
N TRP A 187 -3.22 -20.62 -6.82
CA TRP A 187 -4.35 -21.56 -6.68
C TRP A 187 -5.33 -21.45 -7.84
N LEU A 188 -5.67 -20.22 -8.27
CA LEU A 188 -6.56 -20.01 -9.41
C LEU A 188 -6.00 -20.60 -10.70
N GLN A 189 -4.69 -20.48 -10.96
CA GLN A 189 -4.05 -21.06 -12.14
C GLN A 189 -4.13 -22.59 -12.17
N GLN A 190 -4.30 -23.23 -11.00
CA GLN A 190 -4.42 -24.68 -10.87
C GLN A 190 -5.89 -25.15 -10.94
N SER A 191 -6.85 -24.22 -10.95
CA SER A 191 -8.28 -24.50 -11.13
C SER A 191 -8.73 -24.03 -12.51
N ALA A 192 -9.49 -24.85 -13.26
CA ALA A 192 -10.26 -24.32 -14.38
C ALA A 192 -11.23 -23.24 -13.84
N ASP A 193 -11.43 -22.11 -14.54
CA ASP A 193 -12.42 -21.06 -14.18
C ASP A 193 -13.82 -21.66 -14.34
N PRO A 194 -14.40 -22.25 -13.28
CA PRO A 194 -15.70 -22.86 -13.42
C PRO A 194 -16.67 -21.69 -13.41
N PHE A 195 -17.62 -21.65 -14.34
CA PHE A 195 -18.67 -20.62 -14.41
C PHE A 195 -18.31 -19.29 -15.10
N ASP A 196 -17.20 -19.22 -15.85
CA ASP A 196 -16.86 -18.05 -16.70
C ASP A 196 -16.98 -16.71 -15.94
N LEU A 197 -16.59 -16.71 -14.66
CA LEU A 197 -16.80 -15.58 -13.75
C LEU A 197 -16.03 -14.35 -14.23
N LEU A 198 -14.83 -14.58 -14.76
CA LEU A 198 -14.00 -13.52 -15.31
C LEU A 198 -14.60 -12.94 -16.58
N ASP A 199 -15.13 -13.77 -17.46
CA ASP A 199 -15.74 -13.30 -18.71
C ASP A 199 -17.02 -12.51 -18.42
N THR A 200 -17.89 -13.04 -17.54
CA THR A 200 -19.10 -12.35 -17.09
C THR A 200 -18.76 -10.99 -16.45
N ALA A 201 -17.75 -10.96 -15.58
CA ALA A 201 -17.31 -9.72 -14.93
C ALA A 201 -16.77 -8.70 -15.94
N ARG A 202 -16.03 -9.14 -16.97
CA ARG A 202 -15.49 -8.24 -18.00
C ARG A 202 -16.60 -7.50 -18.73
N HIS A 203 -17.67 -8.19 -19.11
CA HIS A 203 -18.78 -7.59 -19.86
C HIS A 203 -19.59 -6.55 -19.08
N ILE A 204 -19.51 -6.55 -17.75
CA ILE A 204 -20.20 -5.56 -16.90
C ILE A 204 -19.30 -4.42 -16.43
N LEU A 205 -17.99 -4.49 -16.70
CA LEU A 205 -16.99 -3.52 -16.28
C LEU A 205 -16.50 -2.69 -17.46
N THR A 206 -16.30 -1.39 -17.23
CA THR A 206 -15.80 -0.47 -18.24
C THR A 206 -14.76 0.47 -17.65
N ASP A 207 -13.73 0.76 -18.44
CA ASP A 207 -12.74 1.79 -18.11
C ASP A 207 -13.27 3.21 -18.38
N GLY A 208 -12.40 4.21 -18.36
CA GLY A 208 -12.75 5.62 -18.62
C GLY A 208 -13.05 5.95 -20.07
N THR A 209 -12.63 5.08 -20.99
CA THR A 209 -12.88 5.21 -22.43
C THR A 209 -14.10 4.42 -22.89
N GLY A 210 -14.69 3.60 -22.00
CA GLY A 210 -15.79 2.71 -22.31
C GLY A 210 -15.34 1.34 -22.82
N ASN A 211 -14.04 1.05 -22.79
CA ASN A 211 -13.49 -0.24 -23.20
C ASN A 211 -13.54 -1.26 -22.06
N LEU A 212 -13.53 -2.54 -22.45
CA LEU A 212 -13.47 -3.66 -21.51
C LEU A 212 -12.07 -3.74 -20.87
N PRO A 213 -11.96 -3.98 -19.56
CA PRO A 213 -10.67 -4.18 -18.93
C PRO A 213 -9.97 -5.46 -19.40
N SER A 214 -8.64 -5.48 -19.28
CA SER A 214 -7.85 -6.68 -19.55
C SER A 214 -8.24 -7.84 -18.61
N PRO A 215 -8.03 -9.11 -19.01
CA PRO A 215 -8.29 -10.26 -18.15
C PRO A 215 -7.58 -10.17 -16.79
N ASP A 216 -6.29 -9.81 -16.79
CA ASP A 216 -5.48 -9.71 -15.56
C ASP A 216 -5.98 -8.63 -14.59
N LEU A 217 -6.42 -7.49 -15.15
CA LEU A 217 -7.00 -6.41 -14.36
C LEU A 217 -8.34 -6.85 -13.76
N THR A 218 -9.17 -7.53 -14.55
CA THR A 218 -10.45 -8.09 -14.11
C THR A 218 -10.26 -9.06 -12.97
N LEU A 219 -9.33 -10.00 -13.11
CA LEU A 219 -9.00 -10.99 -12.08
C LEU A 219 -8.63 -10.29 -10.77
N THR A 220 -7.79 -9.26 -10.84
CA THR A 220 -7.38 -8.48 -9.67
C THR A 220 -8.55 -7.77 -8.98
N MET A 221 -9.53 -7.28 -9.73
CA MET A 221 -10.71 -6.60 -9.18
C MET A 221 -11.72 -7.57 -8.57
N VAL A 222 -12.04 -8.65 -9.29
CA VAL A 222 -13.05 -9.65 -8.91
C VAL A 222 -12.62 -10.39 -7.66
N PHE A 223 -11.36 -10.80 -7.59
CA PHE A 223 -10.82 -11.58 -6.48
C PHE A 223 -10.16 -10.76 -5.38
N HIS A 224 -10.29 -9.43 -5.44
CA HIS A 224 -9.85 -8.56 -4.36
C HIS A 224 -10.40 -8.97 -2.97
N PRO A 225 -11.67 -9.39 -2.81
CA PRO A 225 -12.21 -9.83 -1.52
C PRO A 225 -11.46 -11.02 -0.91
N GLN A 226 -11.20 -12.06 -1.68
CA GLN A 226 -10.51 -13.26 -1.23
C GLN A 226 -9.06 -12.94 -0.89
N VAL A 227 -8.38 -12.16 -1.73
CA VAL A 227 -7.01 -11.70 -1.48
C VAL A 227 -6.92 -10.87 -0.19
N VAL A 228 -7.84 -9.93 0.05
CA VAL A 228 -7.84 -9.12 1.29
C VAL A 228 -8.15 -9.97 2.51
N THR A 229 -9.09 -10.91 2.41
CA THR A 229 -9.46 -11.80 3.52
C THR A 229 -8.30 -12.71 3.90
N LEU A 230 -7.59 -13.26 2.90
CA LEU A 230 -6.37 -14.02 3.10
C LEU A 230 -5.26 -13.15 3.69
N ALA A 231 -5.04 -11.93 3.17
CA ALA A 231 -4.06 -11.00 3.73
C ALA A 231 -4.31 -10.69 5.21
N GLY A 232 -5.57 -10.56 5.62
CA GLY A 232 -5.94 -10.38 7.02
C GLY A 232 -5.66 -11.61 7.90
N LEU A 233 -5.83 -12.81 7.36
CA LEU A 233 -5.48 -14.06 8.03
C LEU A 233 -3.95 -14.16 8.23
N LEU A 234 -3.16 -13.88 7.19
CA LEU A 234 -1.70 -13.95 7.22
C LEU A 234 -1.06 -12.85 8.08
N ALA A 235 -1.66 -11.64 8.13
CA ALA A 235 -1.19 -10.55 8.99
C ALA A 235 -1.52 -10.72 10.48
N GLY A 236 -2.41 -11.65 10.84
CA GLY A 236 -2.71 -11.97 12.23
C GLY A 236 -1.63 -12.84 12.88
N ARG A 237 -1.45 -12.73 14.20
CA ARG A 237 -0.51 -13.60 14.97
C ARG A 237 -1.11 -14.94 15.42
N GLU A 238 -2.42 -15.11 15.27
CA GLU A 238 -3.12 -16.29 15.80
C GLU A 238 -2.69 -17.58 15.13
N TRP A 239 -2.52 -17.56 13.80
CA TRP A 239 -2.08 -18.74 13.07
C TRP A 239 -0.66 -19.14 13.47
N GLU A 240 0.24 -18.16 13.65
CA GLU A 240 1.63 -18.40 14.04
C GLU A 240 1.69 -19.05 15.43
N ARG A 241 0.95 -18.49 16.41
CA ARG A 241 0.85 -19.08 17.76
C ARG A 241 0.38 -20.52 17.74
N ARG A 242 -0.66 -20.82 16.95
CA ARG A 242 -1.21 -22.18 16.84
C ARG A 242 -0.28 -23.13 16.10
N ALA A 243 0.36 -22.67 15.02
CA ALA A 243 1.31 -23.47 14.27
C ALA A 243 2.53 -23.85 15.13
N VAL A 244 3.04 -22.93 15.96
CA VAL A 244 4.12 -23.22 16.90
C VAL A 244 3.67 -24.19 18.00
N ALA A 245 2.47 -24.01 18.55
CA ALA A 245 1.96 -24.86 19.64
C ALA A 245 1.63 -26.29 19.20
N THR A 246 1.11 -26.46 17.97
CA THR A 246 0.63 -27.76 17.46
C THR A 246 1.61 -28.44 16.51
N GLY A 247 2.56 -27.70 15.95
CA GLY A 247 3.52 -28.21 14.95
C GLY A 247 2.95 -28.33 13.53
N HIS A 248 1.71 -27.90 13.26
CA HIS A 248 1.08 -28.03 11.95
C HIS A 248 0.18 -26.83 11.59
N VAL A 249 -0.14 -26.66 10.29
CA VAL A 249 -0.93 -25.53 9.76
C VAL A 249 -2.42 -25.81 9.59
N ALA A 250 -2.96 -26.90 10.15
CA ALA A 250 -4.36 -27.32 9.96
C ALA A 250 -5.38 -26.21 10.26
N TRP A 251 -5.18 -25.44 11.33
CA TRP A 251 -6.04 -24.30 11.65
C TRP A 251 -6.08 -23.25 10.53
N LEU A 252 -4.94 -22.97 9.89
CA LEU A 252 -4.86 -22.01 8.80
C LEU A 252 -5.66 -22.49 7.57
N VAL A 253 -5.60 -23.79 7.28
CA VAL A 253 -6.38 -24.46 6.22
C VAL A 253 -7.88 -24.38 6.51
N GLU A 254 -8.29 -24.69 7.75
CA GLU A 254 -9.69 -24.56 8.19
C GLU A 254 -10.20 -23.13 8.01
N GLN A 255 -9.40 -22.12 8.35
CA GLN A 255 -9.79 -20.72 8.20
C GLN A 255 -9.88 -20.27 6.73
N ILE A 256 -9.11 -20.86 5.82
CA ILE A 256 -9.23 -20.59 4.37
C ILE A 256 -10.61 -21.02 3.88
N THR A 257 -11.06 -22.21 4.27
CA THR A 257 -12.38 -22.73 3.90
C THR A 257 -13.50 -21.99 4.64
N ALA A 258 -13.40 -21.83 5.96
CA ALA A 258 -14.43 -21.20 6.79
C ALA A 258 -14.71 -19.73 6.44
N ARG A 259 -13.74 -19.04 5.84
CA ARG A 259 -13.88 -17.64 5.39
C ARG A 259 -14.19 -17.50 3.91
N ASN A 260 -14.51 -18.60 3.22
CA ASN A 260 -14.78 -18.63 1.79
C ASN A 260 -13.66 -17.96 0.96
N ILE A 261 -12.40 -18.12 1.37
CA ILE A 261 -11.26 -17.67 0.58
C ILE A 261 -11.14 -18.59 -0.64
N LEU A 262 -11.04 -19.90 -0.38
CA LEU A 262 -11.02 -20.93 -1.42
C LEU A 262 -11.83 -22.13 -0.90
N LEU A 263 -12.97 -22.39 -1.54
CA LEU A 263 -13.90 -23.45 -1.13
C LEU A 263 -13.27 -24.82 -1.37
N GLY A 264 -13.41 -25.71 -0.38
CA GLY A 264 -12.88 -27.08 -0.46
C GLY A 264 -11.35 -27.15 -0.53
N TYR A 265 -10.65 -26.10 -0.06
CA TYR A 265 -9.20 -26.08 -0.08
C TYR A 265 -8.62 -27.17 0.82
N VAL A 266 -7.82 -28.05 0.21
CA VAL A 266 -7.01 -29.06 0.88
C VAL A 266 -5.59 -28.95 0.30
N PRO A 267 -4.55 -28.71 1.12
CA PRO A 267 -3.18 -28.68 0.65
C PRO A 267 -2.81 -30.04 0.06
N LYS A 268 -2.37 -30.06 -1.20
CA LYS A 268 -2.06 -31.32 -1.90
C LYS A 268 -0.66 -31.83 -1.54
N GLU A 269 0.36 -30.99 -1.71
CA GLU A 269 1.77 -31.36 -1.63
C GLU A 269 2.64 -30.22 -1.05
N ARG A 270 3.95 -30.48 -0.86
CA ARG A 270 4.93 -29.47 -0.41
C ARG A 270 5.11 -28.30 -1.39
N THR A 271 4.67 -28.47 -2.64
CA THR A 271 4.63 -27.43 -3.67
C THR A 271 3.44 -26.47 -3.53
N ASP A 272 2.52 -26.74 -2.59
CA ASP A 272 1.37 -25.86 -2.33
C ASP A 272 1.85 -24.45 -1.91
N PRO A 273 1.29 -23.38 -2.51
CA PRO A 273 1.67 -22.01 -2.20
C PRO A 273 1.61 -21.63 -0.71
N LEU A 274 0.66 -22.18 0.06
CA LEU A 274 0.55 -21.96 1.50
C LEU A 274 1.72 -22.59 2.25
N ILE A 275 2.03 -23.84 1.92
CA ILE A 275 3.08 -24.59 2.60
C ILE A 275 4.43 -23.94 2.35
N GLN A 276 4.73 -23.60 1.09
CA GLN A 276 5.95 -22.88 0.72
C GLN A 276 6.05 -21.54 1.44
N TRP A 277 4.95 -20.78 1.51
CA TRP A 277 4.93 -19.50 2.21
C TRP A 277 5.18 -19.66 3.70
N VAL A 278 4.56 -20.63 4.38
CA VAL A 278 4.77 -20.88 5.82
C VAL A 278 6.23 -21.29 6.10
N GLU A 279 6.80 -22.19 5.29
CA GLU A 279 8.20 -22.60 5.42
C GLU A 279 9.16 -21.40 5.26
N GLN A 280 8.91 -20.56 4.25
CA GLN A 280 9.69 -19.35 4.02
C GLN A 280 9.52 -18.34 5.17
N HIS A 281 8.29 -18.14 5.67
CA HIS A 281 7.97 -17.20 6.74
C HIS A 281 8.75 -17.55 8.02
N PHE A 282 8.67 -18.81 8.47
CA PHE A 282 9.42 -19.24 9.65
C PHE A 282 10.94 -19.18 9.43
N SER A 283 11.42 -19.44 8.22
CA SER A 283 12.86 -19.35 7.92
C SER A 283 13.38 -17.92 8.05
N ILE A 284 12.66 -16.94 7.50
CA ILE A 284 13.00 -15.51 7.61
C ILE A 284 12.91 -15.04 9.07
N HIS A 285 11.82 -15.37 9.76
CA HIS A 285 11.63 -14.92 11.15
C HIS A 285 12.66 -15.53 12.11
N LYS A 286 13.03 -16.81 11.94
CA LYS A 286 14.13 -17.43 12.71
C LYS A 286 15.47 -16.75 12.43
N PHE A 287 15.78 -16.48 11.16
CA PHE A 287 17.01 -15.78 10.78
C PHE A 287 17.10 -14.41 11.45
N VAL A 288 16.03 -13.62 11.38
CA VAL A 288 16.00 -12.28 11.98
C VAL A 288 16.09 -12.35 13.52
N ALA A 289 15.40 -13.30 14.15
CA ALA A 289 15.47 -13.52 15.59
C ALA A 289 16.87 -13.93 16.06
N PHE A 290 17.59 -14.74 15.27
CA PHE A 290 18.96 -15.17 15.56
C PHE A 290 19.94 -13.99 15.54
N HIS A 291 19.84 -13.11 14.56
CA HIS A 291 20.79 -12.00 14.40
C HIS A 291 20.52 -10.77 15.29
N ARG A 292 19.36 -10.68 15.97
CA ARG A 292 18.98 -9.63 16.95
C ARG A 292 19.33 -8.19 16.54
N SER A 293 19.40 -7.89 15.24
CA SER A 293 19.83 -6.60 14.75
C SER A 293 18.62 -5.75 14.35
N PRO A 294 18.41 -4.57 14.96
CA PRO A 294 17.34 -3.66 14.57
C PRO A 294 17.41 -3.24 13.10
N THR A 295 18.62 -3.10 12.54
CA THR A 295 18.81 -2.72 11.14
C THR A 295 18.39 -3.83 10.18
N ILE A 296 18.64 -5.10 10.53
CA ILE A 296 18.16 -6.26 9.76
C ILE A 296 16.63 -6.34 9.87
N TYR A 297 16.08 -6.14 11.07
CA TYR A 297 14.64 -6.14 11.29
C TYR A 297 13.92 -5.07 10.45
N ASP A 298 14.45 -3.85 10.42
CA ASP A 298 13.88 -2.75 9.65
C ASP A 298 14.11 -2.89 8.14
N ALA A 299 15.14 -3.60 7.70
CA ALA A 299 15.36 -3.91 6.28
C ALA A 299 14.31 -4.89 5.74
N PHE A 300 14.05 -5.99 6.46
CA PHE A 300 13.01 -6.96 6.08
C PHE A 300 11.60 -6.45 6.37
N PHE A 301 11.46 -5.57 7.35
CA PHE A 301 10.17 -5.14 7.83
C PHE A 301 10.14 -3.64 8.20
N PRO A 302 10.16 -2.73 7.21
CA PRO A 302 10.32 -1.31 7.47
C PRO A 302 9.15 -0.72 8.26
N ARG A 303 9.46 0.15 9.24
CA ARG A 303 8.49 0.94 10.03
C ARG A 303 7.62 1.79 9.11
N GLU A 304 6.36 2.00 9.48
CA GLU A 304 5.38 2.73 8.68
C GLU A 304 4.72 3.86 9.49
N THR A 305 4.09 4.81 8.79
CA THR A 305 3.42 6.00 9.34
C THR A 305 2.10 5.67 10.04
N ILE A 306 1.93 4.48 10.60
CA ILE A 306 0.78 4.18 11.45
C ILE A 306 1.34 3.94 12.85
N PRO A 307 0.73 4.55 13.89
CA PRO A 307 1.04 4.20 15.26
C PRO A 307 1.03 2.68 15.40
N PRO A 308 1.96 2.08 16.16
CA PRO A 308 1.83 0.66 16.47
C PRO A 308 0.39 0.40 16.94
N PRO A 309 -0.24 -0.72 16.53
CA PRO A 309 -1.54 -1.07 17.09
C PRO A 309 -1.41 -0.96 18.60
N ARG A 310 -2.35 -0.25 19.26
CA ARG A 310 -2.36 -0.11 20.72
C ARG A 310 -2.14 -1.50 21.28
N GLN A 311 -0.96 -1.72 21.88
CA GLN A 311 -0.74 -2.94 22.62
C GLN A 311 -1.82 -2.96 23.71
N PRO A 312 -2.52 -4.07 23.92
CA PRO A 312 -3.26 -4.23 25.17
C PRO A 312 -2.23 -4.14 26.29
N ASN A 313 -2.16 -2.97 26.93
CA ASN A 313 -1.36 -2.64 28.10
C ASN A 313 0.03 -3.30 28.22
N GLU A 314 1.06 -2.55 27.82
CA GLU A 314 2.45 -2.74 28.23
C GLU A 314 2.68 -2.30 29.70
N THR A 315 1.75 -2.61 30.60
CA THR A 315 1.93 -2.49 32.06
C THR A 315 1.99 -3.85 32.77
N ASP A 316 1.88 -4.97 32.06
CA ASP A 316 1.92 -6.31 32.67
C ASP A 316 3.16 -7.15 32.26
N ALA A 317 4.22 -6.53 31.71
CA ALA A 317 5.42 -7.25 31.25
C ALA A 317 6.73 -6.83 31.96
N GLU A 318 6.66 -6.04 33.02
CA GLU A 318 7.75 -5.92 33.99
C GLU A 318 7.45 -6.79 35.21
N THR A 319 7.45 -8.11 35.04
CA THR A 319 7.96 -8.97 36.11
C THR A 319 8.31 -10.36 35.59
N ARG A 320 9.56 -10.71 35.84
CA ARG A 320 10.11 -12.07 36.01
C ARG A 320 10.25 -12.90 34.74
N TRP A 321 11.46 -12.84 34.17
CA TRP A 321 12.30 -14.03 34.00
C TRP A 321 13.78 -13.64 34.11
N SER A 322 14.36 -13.88 35.30
CA SER A 322 15.69 -14.49 35.52
C SER A 322 15.98 -14.53 37.03
N PRO A 323 16.84 -15.41 37.57
CA PRO A 323 17.00 -16.85 37.35
C PRO A 323 17.21 -17.57 38.70
N PHE A 324 16.21 -18.14 39.36
CA PHE A 324 16.47 -19.08 40.48
C PHE A 324 15.36 -20.12 40.58
N HIS A 325 15.67 -21.30 40.04
CA HIS A 325 15.14 -22.56 40.56
C HIS A 325 15.84 -22.78 41.90
N PRO A 326 15.10 -22.96 43.01
CA PRO A 326 15.07 -24.30 43.59
C PRO A 326 13.72 -24.62 44.23
N TYR A 327 13.35 -25.90 44.26
CA TYR A 327 12.79 -26.59 45.43
C TYR A 327 12.36 -27.99 44.97
N TYR A 328 13.36 -28.87 44.89
CA TYR A 328 13.20 -30.26 45.31
C TYR A 328 13.85 -30.39 46.70
N ARG A 329 12.98 -30.74 47.67
CA ARG A 329 13.18 -31.60 48.85
C ARG A 329 14.15 -31.27 50.01
N TYR A 330 13.54 -31.45 51.18
CA TYR A 330 13.98 -31.59 52.58
C TYR A 330 14.32 -30.32 53.35
#